data_AF-A0A554LNT3-F1
#
_entry.id   AF-A0A554LNT3-F1
#
_cell.length_a   1.000
_cell.length_b   1.000
_cell.length_c   1.000
_cell.angle_alpha   90.00
_cell.angle_beta   90.00
_cell.angle_gamma   90.00
#
_symmetry.space_group_name_H-M   'P 1'
#
loop_
_entity.id
_entity.type
_entity.pdbx_description
1 polymer ?
#
loop_
_entity_poly.entity_id
_entity_poly.type
_entity_poly.pdbx_seq_one_letter_code
_entity_poly.pdbx_strand_id
1 'polypeptide(L)'
;MKIDQNIIKNILTTINYVSHKHRSPYILNLQKQKQDLFIYGCEHSNNYKEKKFKKIEQLYRKFLDKYGKKETLIIIEGSIPDKNYLIKKMVSKYRESGFMYKLALRNSVKKISVEPTLKEIKSFVLSRRHKKIDILAWIFCNILVNKLKISKKITTKDINNFKKLIKTFLNNDKNIYKKVADRINHFGGENILPESIYSLKKNNLNLRLLKKIENPFINNTPINLVGADFNLARDYFMAKKILYLLEKKKNIFGVLGLNHLVSQTSAIKKYFLK
;
A
#
# COMPACT_ATOMS: atom_id res chain seq x y z
N MET A 1 6.57 -18.21 9.36
CA MET A 1 5.37 -18.33 8.48
C MET A 1 5.85 -18.72 7.10
N LYS A 2 5.43 -19.87 6.56
CA LYS A 2 5.79 -20.27 5.19
C LYS A 2 5.01 -19.41 4.20
N ILE A 3 5.72 -18.83 3.23
CA ILE A 3 5.12 -18.04 2.17
C ILE A 3 4.61 -18.99 1.08
N ASP A 4 3.37 -18.81 0.63
CA ASP A 4 2.84 -19.52 -0.51
C ASP A 4 3.50 -19.03 -1.80
N GLN A 5 4.43 -19.85 -2.30
CA GLN A 5 5.18 -19.56 -3.51
C GLN A 5 4.29 -19.54 -4.76
N ASN A 6 3.15 -20.23 -4.75
CA ASN A 6 2.24 -20.24 -5.88
C ASN A 6 1.56 -18.88 -6.03
N ILE A 7 1.15 -18.25 -4.93
CA ILE A 7 0.58 -16.89 -4.99
C ILE A 7 1.65 -15.90 -5.44
N ILE A 8 2.83 -15.90 -4.81
CA ILE A 8 3.92 -14.97 -5.16
C ILE A 8 4.26 -15.03 -6.65
N LYS A 9 4.46 -16.23 -7.21
CA LYS A 9 4.84 -16.41 -8.62
C LYS A 9 3.84 -15.79 -9.60
N ASN A 10 2.62 -15.51 -9.15
CA ASN A 10 1.55 -14.93 -9.95
C ASN A 10 1.22 -13.48 -9.57
N ILE A 11 2.03 -12.85 -8.73
CA ILE A 11 1.93 -11.43 -8.45
C ILE A 11 3.00 -10.71 -9.27
N LEU A 12 2.57 -9.69 -9.99
CA LEU A 12 3.47 -8.83 -10.73
C LEU A 12 4.32 -8.04 -9.72
N THR A 13 5.64 -8.16 -9.82
CA THR A 13 6.52 -7.34 -9.00
C THR A 13 6.36 -5.87 -9.36
N THR A 14 6.68 -4.97 -8.43
CA THR A 14 6.63 -3.52 -8.68
C THR A 14 7.45 -3.12 -9.92
N ILE A 15 8.57 -3.79 -10.16
CA ILE A 15 9.44 -3.56 -11.33
C ILE A 15 8.72 -3.98 -12.62
N ASN A 16 8.13 -5.18 -12.65
CA ASN A 16 7.42 -5.67 -13.82
C ASN A 16 6.13 -4.89 -14.10
N TYR A 17 5.49 -4.37 -13.05
CA TYR A 17 4.31 -3.51 -13.16
C TYR A 17 4.57 -2.28 -14.00
N VAL A 18 5.72 -1.60 -13.83
CA VAL A 18 6.07 -0.39 -14.60
C VAL A 18 6.10 -0.65 -16.11
N SER A 19 6.57 -1.83 -16.52
CA SER A 19 6.60 -2.23 -17.93
C SER A 19 5.28 -2.80 -18.46
N HIS A 20 4.30 -3.07 -17.58
CA HIS A 20 3.07 -3.74 -17.96
C HIS A 20 2.03 -2.74 -18.46
N LYS A 21 1.57 -2.91 -19.71
CA LYS A 21 0.53 -2.05 -20.27
C LYS A 21 -0.84 -2.40 -19.68
N HIS A 22 -1.51 -1.41 -19.09
CA HIS A 22 -2.88 -1.55 -18.60
C HIS A 22 -3.64 -0.23 -18.75
N ARG A 23 -4.98 -0.28 -18.67
CA ARG A 23 -5.85 0.91 -18.70
C ARG A 23 -6.25 1.31 -17.28
N SER A 24 -6.64 2.57 -17.11
CA SER A 24 -7.23 3.12 -15.89
C SER A 24 -8.61 3.70 -16.23
N PRO A 25 -9.71 3.27 -15.57
CA PRO A 25 -9.75 2.23 -14.54
C PRO A 25 -9.46 0.82 -15.09
N TYR A 26 -8.95 -0.06 -14.23
CA TYR A 26 -8.82 -1.49 -14.50
C TYR A 26 -9.94 -2.22 -13.77
N ILE A 27 -10.79 -2.96 -14.49
CA ILE A 27 -11.91 -3.68 -13.88
C ILE A 27 -11.62 -5.17 -13.91
N LEU A 28 -11.60 -5.79 -12.74
CA LEU A 28 -11.56 -7.24 -12.60
C LEU A 28 -12.96 -7.72 -12.24
N ASN A 29 -13.64 -8.36 -13.19
CA ASN A 29 -14.95 -8.96 -12.99
C ASN A 29 -14.84 -10.45 -13.32
N LEU A 30 -14.90 -11.31 -12.31
CA LEU A 30 -14.77 -12.76 -12.45
C LEU A 30 -15.96 -13.44 -11.78
N GLN A 31 -16.45 -14.51 -12.39
CA GLN A 31 -17.57 -15.29 -11.90
C GLN A 31 -17.21 -16.78 -11.91
N LYS A 32 -17.52 -17.50 -10.84
CA LYS A 32 -17.43 -18.96 -10.75
C LYS A 32 -18.67 -19.47 -10.03
N GLN A 33 -19.49 -20.26 -10.74
CA GLN A 33 -20.79 -20.73 -10.23
C GLN A 33 -21.67 -19.54 -9.74
N LYS A 34 -22.10 -19.56 -8.46
CA LYS A 34 -22.91 -18.51 -7.83
C LYS A 34 -22.08 -17.43 -7.11
N GLN A 35 -20.77 -17.37 -7.37
CA GLN A 35 -19.85 -16.44 -6.74
C GLN A 35 -19.28 -15.45 -7.75
N ASP A 36 -19.42 -14.15 -7.45
CA ASP A 36 -18.78 -13.06 -8.22
C ASP A 36 -17.72 -12.34 -7.40
N LEU A 37 -16.65 -11.95 -8.10
CA LEU A 37 -15.66 -10.99 -7.67
C LEU A 37 -15.67 -9.79 -8.61
N PHE A 38 -16.00 -8.62 -8.06
CA PHE A 38 -15.90 -7.35 -8.78
C PHE A 38 -14.94 -6.40 -8.05
N ILE A 39 -13.80 -6.10 -8.67
CA ILE A 39 -12.86 -5.10 -8.15
C ILE A 39 -12.65 -3.99 -9.18
N TYR A 40 -12.86 -2.75 -8.74
CA TYR A 40 -12.56 -1.54 -9.51
C TYR A 40 -11.19 -1.00 -9.11
N GLY A 41 -10.20 -1.10 -9.99
CA GLY A 41 -8.85 -0.56 -9.82
C GLY A 41 -8.73 0.82 -10.43
N CYS A 42 -8.28 1.81 -9.67
CA CYS A 42 -8.12 3.17 -10.20
C CYS A 42 -7.01 3.96 -9.51
N GLU A 43 -6.59 5.03 -10.16
CA GLU A 43 -5.71 6.01 -9.54
C GLU A 43 -6.41 6.71 -8.38
N HIS A 44 -5.64 7.01 -7.35
CA HIS A 44 -6.12 7.64 -6.13
C HIS A 44 -6.51 9.10 -6.32
N SER A 45 -7.66 9.50 -5.79
CA SER A 45 -8.05 10.90 -5.66
C SER A 45 -8.66 11.20 -4.30
N ASN A 46 -8.36 12.39 -3.81
CA ASN A 46 -8.99 13.01 -2.64
C ASN A 46 -10.15 13.95 -3.01
N ASN A 47 -10.51 14.06 -4.30
CA ASN A 47 -11.56 14.93 -4.80
C ASN A 47 -12.86 14.16 -5.08
N TYR A 48 -13.81 14.23 -4.14
CA TYR A 48 -15.12 13.57 -4.25
C TYR A 48 -15.95 13.95 -5.49
N LYS A 49 -15.68 15.11 -6.12
CA LYS A 49 -16.43 15.55 -7.31
C LYS A 49 -16.03 14.81 -8.59
N GLU A 50 -14.96 14.01 -8.58
CA GLU A 50 -14.54 13.25 -9.75
C GLU A 50 -15.59 12.22 -10.18
N LYS A 51 -15.80 12.10 -11.50
CA LYS A 51 -16.80 11.21 -12.12
C LYS A 51 -16.66 9.74 -11.66
N LYS A 52 -15.45 9.30 -11.28
CA LYS A 52 -15.19 7.94 -10.82
C LYS A 52 -15.96 7.56 -9.56
N PHE A 53 -16.20 8.48 -8.63
CA PHE A 53 -16.96 8.19 -7.40
C PHE A 53 -18.42 7.87 -7.73
N LYS A 54 -19.03 8.63 -8.65
CA LYS A 54 -20.37 8.33 -9.19
C LYS A 54 -20.39 6.96 -9.87
N LYS A 55 -19.37 6.64 -10.67
CA LYS A 55 -19.26 5.34 -11.35
C LYS A 55 -19.14 4.17 -10.37
N ILE A 56 -18.30 4.32 -9.34
CA ILE A 56 -18.15 3.32 -8.26
C ILE A 56 -19.49 3.08 -7.56
N GLU A 57 -20.23 4.14 -7.20
CA GLU A 57 -21.52 3.99 -6.55
C GLU A 57 -22.55 3.27 -7.44
N GLN A 58 -22.59 3.58 -8.74
CA GLN A 58 -23.46 2.89 -9.69
C GLN A 58 -23.12 1.39 -9.78
N LEU A 59 -21.84 1.04 -9.90
CA LEU A 59 -21.40 -0.35 -9.97
C LEU A 59 -21.70 -1.10 -8.67
N TYR A 60 -21.49 -0.44 -7.53
CA TYR A 60 -21.79 -0.97 -6.21
C TYR A 60 -23.29 -1.27 -6.04
N ARG A 61 -24.17 -0.33 -6.43
CA ARG A 61 -25.63 -0.54 -6.39
C ARG A 61 -26.04 -1.74 -7.24
N LYS A 62 -25.59 -1.79 -8.50
CA LYS A 62 -25.85 -2.95 -9.39
C LYS A 62 -25.39 -4.27 -8.78
N PHE A 63 -24.23 -4.28 -8.11
CA PHE A 63 -23.73 -5.49 -7.45
C PHE A 63 -24.62 -5.91 -6.28
N LEU A 64 -25.07 -4.95 -5.46
CA LEU A 64 -26.01 -5.23 -4.37
C LEU A 64 -27.39 -5.65 -4.86
N ASP A 65 -27.89 -5.09 -5.96
CA ASP A 65 -29.17 -5.47 -6.54
C ASP A 65 -29.13 -6.93 -7.02
N LYS A 66 -27.98 -7.37 -7.54
CA LYS A 66 -27.75 -8.76 -8.00
C LYS A 66 -27.65 -9.77 -6.86
N TYR A 67 -26.96 -9.45 -5.77
CA TYR A 67 -26.59 -10.43 -4.72
C TYR A 67 -27.26 -10.22 -3.36
N GLY A 68 -27.83 -9.04 -3.13
CA GLY A 68 -28.30 -8.64 -1.81
C GLY A 68 -27.17 -8.32 -0.83
N LYS A 69 -27.55 -7.60 0.23
CA LYS A 69 -26.62 -7.08 1.27
C LYS A 69 -26.00 -8.18 2.13
N LYS A 70 -26.72 -9.28 2.38
CA LYS A 70 -26.30 -10.39 3.26
C LYS A 70 -25.23 -11.28 2.63
N GLU A 71 -25.30 -11.45 1.31
CA GLU A 71 -24.36 -12.29 0.55
C GLU A 71 -23.15 -11.52 -0.01
N THR A 72 -23.17 -10.18 0.12
CA THR A 72 -22.10 -9.30 -0.33
C THR A 72 -21.12 -8.98 0.78
N LEU A 73 -19.82 -9.06 0.47
CA LEU A 73 -18.72 -8.59 1.30
C LEU A 73 -17.96 -7.48 0.57
N ILE A 74 -17.74 -6.36 1.26
CA ILE A 74 -16.92 -5.26 0.75
C ILE A 74 -15.48 -5.39 1.24
N ILE A 75 -14.53 -5.41 0.32
CA ILE A 75 -13.10 -5.33 0.65
C ILE A 75 -12.60 -3.89 0.50
N ILE A 76 -11.73 -3.48 1.41
CA ILE A 76 -11.21 -2.12 1.51
C ILE A 76 -9.68 -2.17 1.59
N GLU A 77 -9.00 -1.35 0.78
CA GLU A 77 -7.56 -1.10 0.90
C GLU A 77 -7.27 -0.13 2.06
N GLY A 78 -6.19 -0.38 2.81
CA GLY A 78 -5.81 0.46 3.95
C GLY A 78 -6.60 0.17 5.23
N SER A 79 -6.38 1.01 6.23
CA SER A 79 -7.03 0.87 7.54
C SER A 79 -8.53 1.20 7.48
N ILE A 80 -9.30 0.59 8.38
CA ILE A 80 -10.72 0.89 8.54
C ILE A 80 -10.90 2.33 9.06
N PRO A 81 -11.59 3.22 8.32
CA PRO A 81 -11.83 4.60 8.76
C PRO A 81 -12.74 4.71 9.97
N ASP A 82 -12.69 5.86 10.65
CA ASP A 82 -13.68 6.24 11.67
C ASP A 82 -15.06 6.43 11.03
N LYS A 83 -16.05 5.67 11.54
CA LYS A 83 -17.43 5.65 11.02
C LYS A 83 -18.12 7.01 11.04
N ASN A 84 -17.70 7.91 11.93
CA ASN A 84 -18.34 9.20 12.17
C ASN A 84 -18.02 10.24 11.08
N TYR A 85 -17.00 10.03 10.26
CA TYR A 85 -16.69 11.00 9.21
C TYR A 85 -17.76 11.07 8.11
N LEU A 86 -18.03 12.30 7.67
CA LEU A 86 -18.83 12.60 6.49
C LEU A 86 -18.13 12.14 5.21
N ILE A 87 -18.88 11.87 4.14
CA ILE A 87 -18.34 11.28 2.91
C ILE A 87 -17.24 12.14 2.26
N LYS A 88 -17.37 13.47 2.27
CA LYS A 88 -16.34 14.38 1.76
C LYS A 88 -15.03 14.24 2.56
N LYS A 89 -15.11 14.11 3.88
CA LYS A 89 -13.95 13.91 4.76
C LYS A 89 -13.36 12.51 4.59
N MET A 90 -14.20 11.50 4.40
CA MET A 90 -13.77 10.14 4.08
C MET A 90 -12.94 10.11 2.80
N VAL A 91 -13.42 10.74 1.73
CA VAL A 91 -12.68 10.81 0.45
C VAL A 91 -11.41 11.65 0.58
N SER A 92 -11.48 12.79 1.26
CA SER A 92 -10.29 13.64 1.45
C SER A 92 -9.15 12.91 2.17
N LYS A 93 -9.47 12.09 3.18
CA LYS A 93 -8.47 11.42 4.04
C LYS A 93 -8.12 10.00 3.59
N TYR A 94 -9.09 9.24 3.10
CA TYR A 94 -8.98 7.82 2.77
C TYR A 94 -9.36 7.51 1.31
N ARG A 95 -9.62 8.53 0.49
CA ARG A 95 -9.83 8.42 -0.96
C ARG A 95 -10.96 7.43 -1.29
N GLU A 96 -10.74 6.55 -2.26
CA GLU A 96 -11.71 5.55 -2.69
C GLU A 96 -12.08 4.55 -1.58
N SER A 97 -11.12 4.15 -0.74
CA SER A 97 -11.38 3.28 0.41
C SER A 97 -12.36 3.91 1.40
N GLY A 98 -12.20 5.21 1.66
CA GLY A 98 -13.14 5.98 2.49
C GLY A 98 -14.54 6.06 1.88
N PHE A 99 -14.61 6.26 0.56
CA PHE A 99 -15.87 6.27 -0.17
C PHE A 99 -16.60 4.92 -0.05
N MET A 100 -15.91 3.82 -0.37
CA MET A 100 -16.48 2.47 -0.28
C MET A 100 -16.89 2.11 1.13
N TYR A 101 -16.08 2.47 2.13
CA TYR A 101 -16.44 2.28 3.52
C TYR A 101 -17.78 2.96 3.87
N LYS A 102 -17.99 4.21 3.41
CA LYS A 102 -19.22 4.95 3.69
C LYS A 102 -20.43 4.37 2.95
N LEU A 103 -20.26 3.91 1.71
CA LEU A 103 -21.32 3.21 0.96
C LEU A 103 -21.75 1.91 1.64
N ALA A 104 -20.77 1.11 2.05
CA ALA A 104 -21.01 -0.14 2.79
C ALA A 104 -21.71 0.12 4.13
N LEU A 105 -21.28 1.14 4.87
CA LEU A 105 -21.89 1.53 6.14
C LEU A 105 -23.36 1.94 5.97
N ARG A 106 -23.67 2.79 4.98
CA ARG A 106 -25.04 3.27 4.71
C ARG A 106 -26.01 2.14 4.36
N ASN A 107 -25.50 1.06 3.77
CA ASN A 107 -26.29 -0.07 3.32
C ASN A 107 -26.21 -1.27 4.28
N SER A 108 -25.56 -1.12 5.44
CA SER A 108 -25.35 -2.21 6.41
C SER A 108 -24.70 -3.46 5.79
N VAL A 109 -23.80 -3.27 4.83
CA VAL A 109 -23.07 -4.38 4.18
C VAL A 109 -21.81 -4.69 4.97
N LYS A 110 -21.49 -5.99 5.10
CA LYS A 110 -20.27 -6.44 5.77
C LYS A 110 -19.06 -5.91 5.01
N LYS A 111 -18.04 -5.46 5.74
CA LYS A 111 -16.81 -4.90 5.17
C LYS A 111 -15.58 -5.37 5.93
N ILE A 112 -14.48 -5.54 5.23
CA ILE A 112 -13.20 -5.96 5.79
C ILE A 112 -12.05 -5.24 5.09
N SER A 113 -11.02 -4.87 5.85
CA SER A 113 -9.77 -4.40 5.26
C SER A 113 -8.96 -5.59 4.77
N VAL A 114 -8.45 -5.52 3.54
CA VAL A 114 -7.50 -6.51 3.01
C VAL A 114 -6.04 -6.12 3.23
N GLU A 115 -5.79 -4.95 3.84
CA GLU A 115 -4.46 -4.44 4.12
C GLU A 115 -3.72 -5.33 5.14
N PRO A 116 -2.48 -5.73 4.87
CA PRO A 116 -1.67 -6.43 5.86
C PRO A 116 -1.23 -5.50 7.00
N THR A 117 -0.92 -6.14 8.12
CA THR A 117 -0.26 -5.46 9.24
C THR A 117 1.18 -5.13 8.89
N LEU A 118 1.74 -4.10 9.55
CA LEU A 118 3.16 -3.79 9.42
C LEU A 118 4.06 -4.96 9.86
N LYS A 119 3.61 -5.78 10.82
CA LYS A 119 4.33 -6.97 11.27
C LYS A 119 4.44 -8.02 10.16
N GLU A 120 3.36 -8.26 9.43
CA GLU A 120 3.34 -9.19 8.28
C GLU A 120 4.28 -8.71 7.17
N ILE A 121 4.18 -7.43 6.79
CA ILE A 121 5.04 -6.83 5.77
C ILE A 121 6.51 -6.93 6.18
N LYS A 122 6.87 -6.52 7.41
CA LYS A 122 8.26 -6.60 7.90
C LYS A 122 8.79 -8.02 7.88
N SER A 123 7.98 -8.99 8.34
CA SER A 123 8.39 -10.41 8.37
C SER A 123 8.63 -10.95 6.96
N PHE A 124 7.78 -10.55 5.99
CA PHE A 124 7.97 -10.89 4.59
C PHE A 124 9.27 -10.31 4.05
N VAL A 125 9.51 -9.00 4.21
CA VAL A 125 10.70 -8.34 3.67
C VAL A 125 11.99 -8.88 4.30
N LEU A 126 12.00 -9.19 5.60
CA LEU A 126 13.14 -9.83 6.26
C LEU A 126 13.45 -11.21 5.70
N SER A 127 12.45 -11.96 5.21
CA SER A 127 12.66 -13.26 4.58
C SER A 127 13.32 -13.20 3.19
N ARG A 128 13.40 -12.00 2.59
CA ARG A 128 13.93 -11.76 1.23
C ARG A 128 15.43 -11.47 1.21
N ARG A 129 16.15 -11.78 2.31
CA ARG A 129 17.62 -11.64 2.45
C ARG A 129 18.16 -10.21 2.28
N HIS A 130 17.32 -9.20 2.47
CA HIS A 130 17.79 -7.81 2.54
C HIS A 130 18.66 -7.57 3.77
N LYS A 131 19.67 -6.71 3.65
CA LYS A 131 20.42 -6.24 4.81
C LYS A 131 19.49 -5.39 5.69
N LYS A 132 19.54 -5.58 7.01
CA LYS A 132 18.71 -4.81 7.97
C LYS A 132 18.87 -3.29 7.80
N ILE A 133 20.07 -2.84 7.44
CA ILE A 133 20.35 -1.42 7.20
C ILE A 133 19.63 -0.87 5.97
N ASP A 134 19.48 -1.66 4.90
CA ASP A 134 18.73 -1.26 3.70
C ASP A 134 17.24 -1.15 4.00
N ILE A 135 16.71 -2.08 4.80
CA ILE A 135 15.32 -2.04 5.29
C ILE A 135 15.08 -0.76 6.09
N LEU A 136 15.95 -0.48 7.06
CA LEU A 136 15.82 0.71 7.90
C LEU A 136 15.97 2.01 7.09
N ALA A 137 16.92 2.04 6.16
CA ALA A 137 17.13 3.18 5.26
C ALA A 137 15.88 3.48 4.43
N TRP A 138 15.26 2.46 3.82
CA TRP A 138 14.04 2.66 3.04
C TRP A 138 12.89 3.18 3.90
N ILE A 139 12.64 2.57 5.07
CA ILE A 139 11.57 3.02 5.99
C ILE A 139 11.81 4.47 6.42
N PHE A 140 13.07 4.81 6.76
CA PHE A 140 13.44 6.16 7.15
C PHE A 140 13.17 7.16 6.03
N CYS A 141 13.63 6.88 4.81
CA CYS A 141 13.36 7.70 3.62
C CYS A 141 11.86 7.88 3.38
N ASN A 142 11.07 6.81 3.44
CA ASN A 142 9.62 6.87 3.21
C ASN A 142 8.91 7.77 4.21
N ILE A 143 9.22 7.65 5.51
CA ILE A 143 8.62 8.51 6.54
C ILE A 143 9.08 9.97 6.36
N LEU A 144 10.38 10.19 6.10
CA LEU A 144 10.93 11.53 5.90
C LEU A 144 10.32 12.24 4.70
N VAL A 145 10.25 11.57 3.55
CA VAL A 145 9.64 12.10 2.31
C VAL A 145 8.17 12.43 2.55
N ASN A 146 7.41 11.55 3.19
CA ASN A 146 6.00 11.79 3.50
C ASN A 146 5.82 12.98 4.45
N LYS A 147 6.68 13.12 5.45
CA LYS A 147 6.66 14.28 6.35
C LYS A 147 6.93 15.58 5.60
N LEU A 148 7.97 15.61 4.76
CA LEU A 148 8.35 16.77 3.97
C LEU A 148 7.26 17.17 2.96
N LYS A 149 6.52 16.20 2.39
CA LYS A 149 5.36 16.47 1.51
C LYS A 149 4.23 17.21 2.24
N ILE A 150 4.00 16.92 3.53
CA ILE A 150 2.87 17.46 4.30
C ILE A 150 3.23 18.80 4.95
N SER A 151 4.32 18.87 5.70
CA SER A 151 4.65 20.05 6.53
C SER A 151 5.78 20.92 5.99
N LYS A 152 6.55 20.42 5.01
CA LYS A 152 7.81 21.03 4.52
C LYS A 152 8.88 21.31 5.59
N LYS A 153 8.62 20.98 6.86
CA LYS A 153 9.50 21.24 8.02
C LYS A 153 9.56 20.01 8.93
N ILE A 154 10.73 19.75 9.47
CA ILE A 154 10.98 18.69 10.47
C ILE A 154 11.01 19.31 11.87
N THR A 155 10.20 18.77 12.78
CA THR A 155 10.09 19.24 14.17
C THR A 155 10.91 18.38 15.14
N THR A 156 11.14 18.86 16.37
CA THR A 156 11.77 18.04 17.44
C THR A 156 11.01 16.74 17.69
N LYS A 157 9.66 16.77 17.62
CA LYS A 157 8.83 15.58 17.76
C LYS A 157 9.11 14.55 16.66
N ASP A 158 9.29 15.00 15.42
CA ASP A 158 9.64 14.12 14.31
C ASP A 158 11.02 13.48 14.51
N ILE A 159 12.01 14.25 14.96
CA ILE A 159 13.34 13.72 15.31
C ILE A 159 13.24 12.61 16.38
N ASN A 160 12.47 12.85 17.43
CA ASN A 160 12.27 11.85 18.49
C ASN A 160 11.57 10.59 17.96
N ASN A 161 10.61 10.74 17.05
CA ASN A 161 9.96 9.60 16.40
C ASN A 161 10.93 8.80 15.52
N PHE A 162 11.79 9.48 14.75
CA PHE A 162 12.83 8.83 13.97
C PHE A 162 13.82 8.06 14.85
N LYS A 163 14.27 8.65 15.96
CA LYS A 163 15.14 7.96 16.94
C LYS A 163 14.48 6.72 17.50
N LYS A 164 13.20 6.80 17.89
CA LYS A 164 12.43 5.64 18.37
C LYS A 164 12.37 4.55 17.32
N LEU A 165 12.03 4.89 16.07
CA LEU A 165 12.00 3.96 14.95
C LEU A 165 13.35 3.24 14.80
N ILE A 166 14.43 4.00 14.73
CA ILE A 166 15.76 3.44 14.53
C ILE A 166 16.15 2.50 15.70
N LYS A 167 15.87 2.92 16.94
CA LYS A 167 16.13 2.13 18.15
C LYS A 167 15.38 0.79 18.13
N THR A 168 14.17 0.73 17.57
CA THR A 168 13.41 -0.54 17.46
C THR A 168 14.00 -1.54 16.47
N PHE A 169 14.87 -1.13 15.54
CA PHE A 169 15.39 -2.00 14.49
C PHE A 169 16.77 -2.61 14.79
N LEU A 170 17.67 -1.90 15.49
CA LEU A 170 19.09 -2.30 15.60
C LEU A 170 19.72 -2.06 16.99
N ASN A 171 18.98 -2.25 18.09
CA ASN A 171 19.49 -2.37 19.46
C ASN A 171 20.47 -1.27 19.94
N ASN A 172 19.97 -0.08 20.26
CA ASN A 172 20.68 0.99 20.98
C ASN A 172 22.03 1.49 20.42
N ASP A 173 22.47 1.08 19.22
CA ASP A 173 23.68 1.61 18.58
C ASP A 173 23.56 3.15 18.46
N LYS A 174 24.45 3.89 19.13
CA LYS A 174 24.42 5.37 19.17
C LYS A 174 24.72 5.99 17.79
N ASN A 175 25.42 5.27 16.92
CA ASN A 175 25.86 5.74 15.59
C ASN A 175 24.95 5.28 14.46
N ILE A 176 23.84 4.63 14.79
CA ILE A 176 22.96 4.02 13.80
C ILE A 176 22.36 5.03 12.81
N TYR A 177 22.06 6.25 13.25
CA TYR A 177 21.58 7.29 12.32
C TYR A 177 22.65 7.60 11.29
N LYS A 178 23.92 7.75 11.71
CA LYS A 178 25.03 7.98 10.79
C LYS A 178 25.14 6.84 9.77
N LYS A 179 25.07 5.57 10.22
CA LYS A 179 25.05 4.41 9.31
C LYS A 179 23.89 4.45 8.30
N VAL A 180 22.70 4.88 8.72
CA VAL A 180 21.54 5.05 7.82
C VAL A 180 21.78 6.19 6.84
N ALA A 181 22.28 7.34 7.32
CA ALA A 181 22.61 8.50 6.49
C ALA A 181 23.68 8.15 5.44
N ASP A 182 24.78 7.53 5.86
CA ASP A 182 25.86 7.07 4.99
C ASP A 182 25.33 6.09 3.94
N ARG A 183 24.47 5.15 4.34
CA ARG A 183 23.87 4.18 3.41
C ARG A 183 22.99 4.87 2.36
N ILE A 184 22.24 5.90 2.75
CA ILE A 184 21.38 6.68 1.85
C ILE A 184 22.22 7.55 0.92
N ASN A 185 23.23 8.24 1.45
CA ASN A 185 24.15 9.08 0.68
C ASN A 185 24.93 8.24 -0.34
N HIS A 186 25.44 7.06 0.06
CA HIS A 186 26.16 6.15 -0.83
C HIS A 186 25.35 5.77 -2.08
N PHE A 187 24.04 5.55 -1.95
CA PHE A 187 23.20 5.13 -3.08
C PHE A 187 22.45 6.24 -3.80
N GLY A 188 22.18 7.37 -3.15
CA GLY A 188 21.48 8.47 -3.78
C GLY A 188 22.37 9.57 -4.34
N GLY A 189 23.64 9.62 -3.92
CA GLY A 189 24.56 10.72 -4.17
C GLY A 189 24.95 11.45 -2.87
N GLU A 190 26.04 12.21 -2.94
CA GLU A 190 26.59 12.91 -1.77
C GLU A 190 25.58 13.90 -1.14
N ASN A 191 25.62 14.03 0.18
CA ASN A 191 24.92 15.05 0.97
C ASN A 191 23.38 15.04 0.91
N ILE A 192 22.74 13.89 0.70
CA ILE A 192 21.28 13.77 0.75
C ILE A 192 20.75 13.91 2.18
N LEU A 193 21.42 13.27 3.12
CA LEU A 193 21.16 13.38 4.54
C LEU A 193 22.40 13.91 5.27
N PRO A 194 22.20 14.82 6.25
CA PRO A 194 23.29 15.26 7.09
C PRO A 194 23.73 14.16 8.04
N GLU A 195 24.98 14.21 8.52
CA GLU A 195 25.54 13.24 9.49
C GLU A 195 24.80 13.22 10.84
N SER A 196 24.20 14.35 11.23
CA SER A 196 23.43 14.47 12.47
C SER A 196 21.93 14.57 12.20
N ILE A 197 21.15 13.75 12.91
CA ILE A 197 19.69 13.73 12.79
C ILE A 197 19.06 15.07 13.16
N TYR A 198 19.68 15.84 14.06
CA TYR A 198 19.18 17.15 14.45
C TYR A 198 19.29 18.18 13.32
N SER A 199 20.25 18.00 12.41
CA SER A 199 20.45 18.86 11.25
C SER A 199 19.33 18.73 10.21
N LEU A 200 18.47 17.70 10.28
CA LEU A 200 17.28 17.58 9.44
C LEU A 200 16.31 18.77 9.59
N LYS A 201 16.37 19.49 10.72
CA LYS A 201 15.56 20.70 10.95
C LYS A 201 15.94 21.88 10.04
N LYS A 202 17.18 21.91 9.52
CA LYS A 202 17.72 23.03 8.72
C LYS A 202 17.17 23.09 7.28
N ASN A 203 16.27 22.19 6.90
CA ASN A 203 15.46 22.16 5.66
C ASN A 203 16.18 22.13 4.29
N ASN A 204 17.50 22.06 4.21
CA ASN A 204 18.22 21.99 2.93
C ASN A 204 18.34 20.56 2.36
N LEU A 205 17.31 19.73 2.54
CA LEU A 205 17.32 18.34 2.06
C LEU A 205 16.93 18.29 0.58
N ASN A 206 17.70 17.55 -0.21
CA ASN A 206 17.37 17.35 -1.62
C ASN A 206 16.18 16.37 -1.76
N LEU A 207 14.96 16.92 -1.72
CA LEU A 207 13.73 16.14 -1.80
C LEU A 207 13.61 15.33 -3.11
N ARG A 208 14.19 15.83 -4.22
CA ARG A 208 14.19 15.11 -5.50
C ARG A 208 15.00 13.82 -5.38
N LEU A 209 16.20 13.88 -4.80
CA LEU A 209 17.04 12.70 -4.59
C LEU A 209 16.44 11.75 -3.55
N LEU A 210 15.89 12.27 -2.44
CA LEU A 210 15.18 11.45 -1.46
C LEU A 210 14.00 10.68 -2.08
N LYS A 211 13.19 11.34 -2.92
CA LYS A 211 12.10 10.69 -3.66
C LYS A 211 12.63 9.61 -4.60
N LYS A 212 13.78 9.81 -5.24
CA LYS A 212 14.40 8.80 -6.11
C LYS A 212 14.78 7.55 -5.30
N ILE A 213 15.48 7.70 -4.17
CA ILE A 213 15.88 6.56 -3.30
C ILE A 213 14.67 5.83 -2.70
N GLU A 214 13.63 6.57 -2.34
CA GLU A 214 12.42 6.01 -1.73
C GLU A 214 11.53 5.27 -2.74
N ASN A 215 11.60 5.65 -4.01
CA ASN A 215 10.67 5.19 -5.04
C ASN A 215 10.80 3.66 -5.25
N PRO A 216 9.73 2.87 -4.99
CA PRO A 216 9.77 1.42 -5.17
C PRO A 216 9.61 0.99 -6.64
N PHE A 217 9.28 1.93 -7.54
CA PHE A 217 9.07 1.69 -8.98
C PHE A 217 10.35 1.83 -9.81
N ILE A 218 11.49 2.14 -9.19
CA ILE A 218 12.79 2.12 -9.87
C ILE A 218 13.63 0.98 -9.30
N ASN A 219 14.53 0.42 -10.11
CA ASN A 219 15.39 -0.70 -9.70
C ASN A 219 16.87 -0.32 -9.75
N ASN A 220 17.24 0.72 -9.01
CA ASN A 220 18.59 1.30 -9.13
C ASN A 220 19.47 0.99 -7.91
N THR A 221 18.87 0.74 -6.75
CA THR A 221 19.60 0.59 -5.49
C THR A 221 18.99 -0.50 -4.61
N PRO A 222 19.77 -1.09 -3.67
CA PRO A 222 19.24 -2.00 -2.66
C PRO A 222 18.10 -1.39 -1.82
N ILE A 223 18.11 -0.07 -1.61
CA ILE A 223 17.05 0.64 -0.88
C ILE A 223 15.75 0.63 -1.70
N ASN A 224 15.82 0.84 -3.02
CA ASN A 224 14.65 0.75 -3.89
C ASN A 224 14.07 -0.67 -3.93
N LEU A 225 14.93 -1.69 -3.98
CA LEU A 225 14.54 -3.10 -3.97
C LEU A 225 13.78 -3.48 -2.70
N VAL A 226 14.18 -2.94 -1.54
CA VAL A 226 13.39 -3.08 -0.31
C VAL A 226 11.99 -2.52 -0.51
N GLY A 227 11.85 -1.30 -1.05
CA GLY A 227 10.54 -0.71 -1.33
C GLY A 227 9.68 -1.54 -2.27
N ALA A 228 10.30 -2.10 -3.32
CA ALA A 228 9.62 -3.01 -4.24
C ALA A 228 9.10 -4.26 -3.52
N ASP A 229 9.88 -4.83 -2.58
CA ASP A 229 9.46 -5.97 -1.78
C ASP A 229 8.42 -5.61 -0.69
N PHE A 230 8.40 -4.37 -0.19
CA PHE A 230 7.30 -3.88 0.66
C PHE A 230 5.98 -3.86 -0.12
N ASN A 231 5.98 -3.37 -1.36
CA ASN A 231 4.81 -3.40 -2.22
C ASN A 231 4.40 -4.84 -2.59
N LEU A 232 5.36 -5.69 -2.94
CA LEU A 232 5.11 -7.11 -3.20
C LEU A 232 4.48 -7.82 -2.00
N ALA A 233 4.96 -7.52 -0.78
CA ALA A 233 4.38 -8.04 0.44
C ALA A 233 2.92 -7.60 0.60
N ARG A 234 2.62 -6.32 0.37
CA ARG A 234 1.23 -5.80 0.40
C ARG A 234 0.34 -6.58 -0.56
N ASP A 235 0.77 -6.71 -1.81
CA ASP A 235 0.02 -7.43 -2.84
C ASP A 235 -0.17 -8.91 -2.50
N TYR A 236 0.87 -9.57 -1.97
CA TYR A 236 0.80 -10.96 -1.55
C TYR A 236 -0.25 -11.20 -0.46
N PHE A 237 -0.25 -10.41 0.61
CA PHE A 237 -1.19 -10.60 1.70
C PHE A 237 -2.61 -10.18 1.32
N MET A 238 -2.77 -9.12 0.52
CA MET A 238 -4.07 -8.72 -0.02
C MET A 238 -4.67 -9.83 -0.89
N ALA A 239 -3.91 -10.34 -1.87
CA ALA A 239 -4.34 -11.43 -2.74
C ALA A 239 -4.68 -12.69 -1.92
N LYS A 240 -3.81 -13.10 -1.00
CA LYS A 240 -4.04 -14.25 -0.12
C LYS A 240 -5.34 -14.10 0.67
N LYS A 241 -5.62 -12.90 1.22
CA LYS A 241 -6.85 -12.65 1.97
C LYS A 241 -8.09 -12.64 1.08
N ILE A 242 -8.00 -12.09 -0.13
CA ILE A 242 -9.08 -12.14 -1.12
C ILE A 242 -9.40 -13.59 -1.49
N LEU A 243 -8.39 -14.40 -1.79
CA LEU A 243 -8.55 -15.83 -2.12
C LEU A 243 -9.20 -16.60 -0.96
N TYR A 244 -8.74 -16.38 0.28
CA TYR A 244 -9.36 -16.96 1.47
C TYR A 244 -10.85 -16.56 1.62
N LEU A 245 -11.21 -15.31 1.31
CA LEU A 245 -12.59 -14.86 1.35
C LEU A 245 -13.45 -15.49 0.23
N LEU A 246 -12.84 -15.76 -0.93
CA LEU A 246 -13.50 -16.47 -2.02
C LEU A 246 -13.79 -17.93 -1.65
N GLU A 247 -12.87 -18.62 -0.97
CA GLU A 247 -13.10 -19.99 -0.48
C GLU A 247 -14.29 -20.07 0.50
N LYS A 248 -14.62 -18.97 1.18
CA LYS A 248 -15.81 -18.85 2.04
C LYS A 248 -17.11 -18.53 1.27
N LYS A 249 -17.10 -18.69 -0.06
CA LYS A 249 -18.25 -18.52 -0.98
C LYS A 249 -18.95 -17.16 -0.85
N LYS A 250 -18.20 -16.08 -0.60
CA LYS A 250 -18.74 -14.71 -0.55
C LYS A 250 -18.71 -14.03 -1.91
N ASN A 251 -19.75 -13.25 -2.23
CA ASN A 251 -19.72 -12.31 -3.35
C ASN A 251 -18.95 -11.08 -2.91
N ILE A 252 -17.88 -10.73 -3.62
CA ILE A 252 -16.95 -9.70 -3.18
C ILE A 252 -17.02 -8.51 -4.12
N PHE A 253 -17.24 -7.33 -3.55
CA PHE A 253 -17.07 -6.06 -4.24
C PHE A 253 -15.93 -5.26 -3.59
N GLY A 254 -15.05 -4.68 -4.38
CA GLY A 254 -13.89 -3.95 -3.89
C GLY A 254 -13.50 -2.76 -4.74
N VAL A 255 -12.81 -1.82 -4.11
CA VAL A 255 -12.06 -0.77 -4.81
C VAL A 255 -10.64 -0.79 -4.26
N LEU A 256 -9.67 -0.93 -5.16
CA LEU A 256 -8.24 -0.97 -4.84
C LEU A 256 -7.50 0.08 -5.69
N GLY A 257 -6.31 0.47 -5.24
CA GLY A 257 -5.35 1.19 -6.05
C GLY A 257 -5.03 0.41 -7.33
N LEU A 258 -4.89 1.13 -8.44
CA LEU A 258 -4.66 0.55 -9.77
C LEU A 258 -3.50 -0.43 -9.77
N ASN A 259 -2.37 -0.05 -9.17
CA ASN A 259 -1.18 -0.87 -9.09
C ASN A 259 -1.45 -2.19 -8.36
N HIS A 260 -2.16 -2.15 -7.23
CA HIS A 260 -2.45 -3.33 -6.44
C HIS A 260 -3.34 -4.32 -7.20
N LEU A 261 -4.40 -3.84 -7.85
CA LEU A 261 -5.28 -4.72 -8.61
C LEU A 261 -4.57 -5.36 -9.82
N VAL A 262 -3.84 -4.55 -10.60
CA VAL A 262 -3.10 -5.06 -11.77
C VAL A 262 -2.09 -6.12 -11.31
N SER A 263 -1.31 -5.83 -10.26
CA SER A 263 -0.29 -6.77 -9.76
C SER A 263 -0.87 -8.09 -9.29
N GLN A 264 -2.06 -8.09 -8.66
CA GLN A 264 -2.69 -9.28 -8.10
C GLN A 264 -3.54 -10.07 -9.12
N THR A 265 -3.81 -9.51 -10.30
CA THR A 265 -4.81 -10.05 -11.23
C THR A 265 -4.51 -11.49 -11.67
N SER A 266 -3.27 -11.82 -12.01
CA SER A 266 -2.93 -13.18 -12.46
C SER A 266 -3.17 -14.22 -11.36
N ALA A 267 -2.74 -13.92 -10.12
CA ALA A 267 -2.98 -14.79 -8.97
C ALA A 267 -4.47 -15.03 -8.72
N ILE A 268 -5.29 -13.97 -8.80
CA ILE A 268 -6.73 -14.06 -8.59
C ILE A 268 -7.40 -14.85 -9.73
N LYS A 269 -7.08 -14.57 -11.00
CA LYS A 269 -7.68 -15.27 -12.15
C LYS A 269 -7.46 -16.79 -12.09
N LYS A 270 -6.29 -17.25 -11.63
CA LYS A 270 -6.01 -18.68 -11.48
C LYS A 270 -6.98 -19.42 -10.55
N TYR A 271 -7.55 -18.75 -9.55
CA TYR A 271 -8.58 -19.35 -8.69
C TYR A 271 -9.88 -19.66 -9.46
N PHE A 272 -10.22 -18.80 -10.43
CA PHE A 272 -11.44 -18.93 -11.24
C PHE A 272 -11.30 -19.86 -12.44
N LEU A 273 -10.07 -20.25 -12.80
CA LEU A 273 -9.79 -21.22 -13.87
C LEU A 273 -9.73 -22.67 -13.39
N LYS A 274 -9.55 -22.89 -12.09
CA LYS A 274 -9.81 -24.18 -11.43
C LYS A 274 -11.31 -24.37 -11.28
#